data_AF-A0A662QAY5-F1
#
_entry.id   AF-A0A662QAY5-F1
#
_cell.length_a   1.000
_cell.length_b   1.000
_cell.length_c   1.000
_cell.angle_alpha   90.00
_cell.angle_beta   90.00
_cell.angle_gamma   90.00
#
_symmetry.space_group_name_H-M   'P 1'
#
loop_
_entity.id
_entity.type
_entity.pdbx_description
1 polymer ?
#
loop_
_entity_poly.entity_id
_entity_poly.type
_entity_poly.pdbx_seq_one_letter_code
_entity_poly.pdbx_strand_id
1 'polypeptide(L)'
;MSAQAYYKTPKDLPREDWLAPGHRLCAGCGAAIATRLIFKAIRGPTIVVNPTGCVEVSTSCYPYTAWRIPYVHVAFENGAAVASGIIEAIKILNKKRGKKLHDVIVLAGDGGTFDIGLQSLSGALERGHNMLYICYDNEAYMNTGIQRSGATPLGAATT
;
A
#
# COMPACT_ATOMS: atom_id res chain seq x y z
N MET A 1 -18.26 16.01 1.75
CA MET A 1 -19.01 14.73 1.71
C MET A 1 -19.13 14.26 3.15
N SER A 2 -20.34 14.02 3.64
CA SER A 2 -20.55 13.38 4.95
C SER A 2 -19.72 12.10 4.97
N ALA A 3 -18.82 11.95 5.95
CA ALA A 3 -17.91 10.82 6.02
C ALA A 3 -18.75 9.58 6.36
N GLN A 4 -19.17 8.86 5.33
CA GLN A 4 -19.83 7.57 5.49
C GLN A 4 -18.86 6.66 6.25
N ALA A 5 -19.17 6.41 7.52
CA ALA A 5 -18.28 5.70 8.43
C ALA A 5 -18.15 4.21 8.08
N TYR A 6 -19.14 3.65 7.38
CA TYR A 6 -19.17 2.24 6.98
C TYR A 6 -20.09 2.01 5.76
N TYR A 7 -19.75 0.99 4.99
CA TYR A 7 -20.57 0.46 3.89
C TYR A 7 -21.35 -0.75 4.42
N LYS A 8 -22.68 -0.77 4.29
CA LYS A 8 -23.52 -1.86 4.84
C LYS A 8 -23.61 -3.05 3.88
N THR A 9 -23.61 -2.76 2.59
CA THR A 9 -23.75 -3.73 1.52
C THR A 9 -22.74 -3.43 0.41
N PRO A 10 -22.42 -4.42 -0.45
CA PRO A 10 -21.57 -4.17 -1.62
C PRO A 10 -22.13 -3.09 -2.56
N LYS A 11 -23.44 -2.84 -2.54
CA LYS A 11 -24.09 -1.78 -3.34
C LYS A 11 -23.75 -0.38 -2.85
N ASP A 12 -23.33 -0.24 -1.60
CA ASP A 12 -22.95 1.04 -0.99
C ASP A 12 -21.50 1.44 -1.32
N LEU A 13 -20.71 0.53 -1.90
CA LEU A 13 -19.32 0.81 -2.25
C LEU A 13 -19.23 1.87 -3.35
N PRO A 14 -18.24 2.79 -3.28
CA PRO A 14 -18.02 3.76 -4.33
C PRO A 14 -17.78 3.07 -5.68
N ARG A 15 -18.44 3.59 -6.72
CA ARG A 15 -18.22 3.09 -8.10
C ARG A 15 -16.82 3.43 -8.61
N GLU A 16 -16.29 4.58 -8.19
CA GLU A 16 -14.96 5.02 -8.57
C GLU A 16 -13.88 4.05 -8.07
N ASP A 17 -12.90 3.80 -8.93
CA ASP A 17 -11.71 3.01 -8.63
C ASP A 17 -10.51 3.95 -8.59
N TRP A 18 -9.70 3.87 -7.53
CA TRP A 18 -8.45 4.62 -7.41
C TRP A 18 -7.26 3.88 -8.01
N LEU A 19 -7.36 2.56 -8.13
CA LEU A 19 -6.51 1.74 -8.98
C LEU A 19 -7.22 1.56 -10.33
N ALA A 20 -6.72 2.24 -11.37
CA ALA A 20 -7.26 2.20 -12.71
C ALA A 20 -7.03 0.83 -13.38
N PRO A 21 -7.87 0.46 -14.37
CA PRO A 21 -7.53 -0.59 -15.31
C PRO A 21 -6.23 -0.27 -16.07
N GLY A 22 -5.53 -1.31 -16.55
CA GLY A 22 -4.29 -1.14 -17.32
C GLY A 22 -3.01 -1.33 -16.51
N HIS A 23 -2.93 -2.41 -15.74
CA HIS A 23 -1.74 -2.84 -15.01
C HIS A 23 -1.29 -4.24 -15.46
N ARG A 24 -0.05 -4.61 -15.16
CA ARG A 24 0.57 -5.88 -15.60
C ARG A 24 0.49 -7.02 -14.57
N LEU A 25 -0.37 -6.90 -13.55
CA LEU A 25 -0.64 -7.98 -12.61
C LEU A 25 -1.28 -9.17 -13.34
N CYS A 26 -1.02 -10.38 -12.86
CA CYS A 26 -1.53 -11.62 -13.45
C CYS A 26 -3.07 -11.63 -13.60
N ALA A 27 -3.58 -12.40 -14.56
CA ALA A 27 -5.01 -12.64 -14.67
C ALA A 27 -5.54 -13.31 -13.39
N GLY A 28 -6.54 -12.70 -12.75
CA GLY A 28 -7.07 -13.18 -11.46
C GLY A 28 -6.17 -12.89 -10.25
N CYS A 29 -5.19 -11.97 -10.36
CA CYS A 29 -4.27 -11.65 -9.26
C CYS A 29 -5.02 -11.21 -7.99
N GLY A 30 -4.86 -11.97 -6.90
CA GLY A 30 -5.46 -11.66 -5.60
C GLY A 30 -5.01 -10.31 -5.04
N ALA A 31 -3.71 -9.97 -5.18
CA ALA A 31 -3.18 -8.68 -4.75
C ALA A 31 -3.79 -7.50 -5.54
N ALA A 32 -4.12 -7.68 -6.83
CA ALA A 32 -4.81 -6.67 -7.62
C ALA A 32 -6.22 -6.40 -7.09
N ILE A 33 -6.98 -7.48 -6.84
CA ILE A 33 -8.35 -7.41 -6.31
C ILE A 33 -8.35 -6.79 -4.92
N ALA A 34 -7.47 -7.26 -4.03
CA ALA A 34 -7.31 -6.72 -2.68
C ALA A 34 -6.97 -5.23 -2.72
N THR A 35 -5.97 -4.83 -3.51
CA THR A 35 -5.59 -3.41 -3.68
C THR A 35 -6.78 -2.59 -4.14
N ARG A 36 -7.48 -3.01 -5.20
CA ARG A 36 -8.67 -2.30 -5.70
C ARG A 36 -9.73 -2.11 -4.61
N LEU A 37 -10.02 -3.15 -3.83
CA LEU A 37 -11.03 -3.10 -2.76
C LEU A 37 -10.58 -2.25 -1.56
N ILE A 38 -9.33 -2.39 -1.12
CA ILE A 38 -8.71 -1.55 -0.07
C ILE A 38 -8.90 -0.07 -0.44
N PHE A 39 -8.54 0.28 -1.68
CA PHE A 39 -8.58 1.67 -2.06
C PHE A 39 -10.01 2.22 -2.22
N LYS A 40 -11.01 1.39 -2.53
CA LYS A 40 -12.42 1.82 -2.44
C LYS A 40 -12.85 2.26 -1.04
N ALA A 41 -12.17 1.79 0.00
CA ALA A 41 -12.50 2.06 1.40
C ALA A 41 -11.70 3.22 2.02
N ILE A 42 -10.81 3.89 1.27
CA ILE A 42 -10.02 5.00 1.82
C ILE A 42 -10.88 6.21 2.18
N ARG A 43 -10.38 6.98 3.15
CA ARG A 43 -11.00 8.23 3.59
C ARG A 43 -10.33 9.40 2.89
N GLY A 44 -11.11 10.19 2.17
CA GLY A 44 -10.64 11.46 1.61
C GLY A 44 -9.37 11.33 0.76
N PRO A 45 -8.62 12.44 0.59
CA PRO A 45 -7.34 12.41 -0.12
C PRO A 45 -6.32 11.55 0.65
N THR A 46 -5.64 10.64 -0.05
CA THR A 46 -4.67 9.71 0.53
C THR A 46 -3.42 9.64 -0.35
N ILE A 47 -2.26 9.51 0.28
CA ILE A 47 -0.98 9.21 -0.38
C ILE A 47 -0.64 7.74 -0.15
N VAL A 48 -0.26 7.06 -1.22
CA VAL A 48 0.19 5.65 -1.18
C VAL A 48 1.71 5.60 -1.26
N VAL A 49 2.32 4.96 -0.26
CA VAL A 49 3.72 4.58 -0.25
C VAL A 49 3.79 3.10 -0.59
N ASN A 50 4.42 2.77 -1.71
CA ASN A 50 4.52 1.39 -2.18
C ASN A 50 5.99 0.97 -2.25
N PRO A 51 6.47 0.16 -1.29
CA PRO A 51 7.76 -0.51 -1.42
C PRO A 51 7.78 -1.43 -2.64
N THR A 52 8.96 -1.60 -3.24
CA THR A 52 9.19 -2.51 -4.37
C THR A 52 8.56 -3.89 -4.12
N GLY A 53 7.83 -4.40 -5.10
CA GLY A 53 7.10 -5.67 -5.02
C GLY A 53 6.13 -5.84 -6.19
N CYS A 54 5.33 -6.91 -6.20
CA CYS A 54 4.44 -7.20 -7.34
C CYS A 54 3.49 -6.05 -7.66
N VAL A 55 2.83 -5.48 -6.63
CA VAL A 55 1.86 -4.40 -6.84
C VAL A 55 2.58 -3.18 -7.41
N GLU A 56 3.73 -2.79 -6.88
CA GLU A 56 4.54 -1.68 -7.37
C GLU A 56 4.93 -1.91 -8.84
N VAL A 57 5.76 -2.93 -9.11
CA VAL A 57 6.35 -3.19 -10.44
C VAL A 57 5.28 -3.29 -11.52
N SER A 58 4.13 -3.89 -11.18
CA SER A 58 3.06 -4.15 -12.16
C SER A 58 2.10 -2.98 -12.34
N THR A 59 2.06 -2.01 -11.44
CA THR A 59 1.11 -0.87 -11.48
C THR A 59 1.77 0.47 -11.80
N SER A 60 3.09 0.60 -11.66
CA SER A 60 3.84 1.83 -11.97
C SER A 60 4.92 1.66 -13.05
N CYS A 61 4.71 0.75 -14.01
CA CYS A 61 5.65 0.53 -15.11
C CYS A 61 5.76 1.77 -16.01
N TYR A 62 6.95 2.40 -16.02
CA TYR A 62 7.23 3.61 -16.80
C TYR A 62 6.85 3.48 -18.28
N PRO A 63 6.25 4.51 -18.91
CA PRO A 63 5.87 5.83 -18.36
C PRO A 63 4.49 5.87 -17.70
N TYR A 64 3.87 4.72 -17.43
CA TYR A 64 2.47 4.62 -17.03
C TYR A 64 2.31 4.42 -15.53
N THR A 65 1.15 4.81 -15.00
CA THR A 65 0.72 4.50 -13.64
C THR A 65 -0.76 4.14 -13.63
N ALA A 66 -1.10 3.07 -12.91
CA ALA A 66 -2.48 2.70 -12.63
C ALA A 66 -3.04 3.48 -11.42
N TRP A 67 -2.24 4.28 -10.73
CA TRP A 67 -2.67 5.02 -9.54
C TRP A 67 -3.31 6.36 -9.91
N ARG A 68 -4.59 6.55 -9.54
CA ARG A 68 -5.34 7.81 -9.72
C ARG A 68 -5.25 8.73 -8.51
N ILE A 69 -4.46 8.34 -7.51
CA ILE A 69 -4.19 9.08 -6.29
C ILE A 69 -2.68 9.28 -6.15
N PRO A 70 -2.22 10.27 -5.34
CA PRO A 70 -0.80 10.45 -5.09
C PRO A 70 -0.12 9.15 -4.66
N TYR A 71 0.93 8.79 -5.39
CA TYR A 71 1.65 7.54 -5.25
C TYR A 71 3.14 7.81 -5.23
N VAL A 72 3.87 7.09 -4.39
CA VAL A 72 5.32 7.12 -4.34
C VAL A 72 5.89 5.69 -4.27
N HIS A 73 6.74 5.39 -5.24
CA HIS A 73 7.62 4.23 -5.21
C HIS A 73 8.77 4.49 -4.24
N VAL A 74 9.13 3.47 -3.45
CA VAL A 74 10.25 3.51 -2.52
C VAL A 74 11.01 2.19 -2.54
N ALA A 75 12.21 2.18 -1.96
CA ALA A 75 13.01 0.97 -1.86
C ALA A 75 12.31 -0.09 -0.99
N PHE A 76 12.71 -1.35 -1.17
CA PHE A 76 11.98 -2.49 -0.63
C PHE A 76 11.93 -2.49 0.90
N GLU A 77 13.02 -2.06 1.53
CA GLU A 77 13.23 -2.11 2.98
C GLU A 77 12.63 -0.94 3.77
N ASN A 78 12.30 0.17 3.11
CA ASN A 78 12.11 1.46 3.80
C ASN A 78 10.71 2.07 3.72
N GLY A 79 9.69 1.29 3.32
CA GLY A 79 8.30 1.73 3.20
C GLY A 79 7.77 2.59 4.35
N ALA A 80 7.82 2.05 5.57
CA ALA A 80 7.31 2.75 6.73
C ALA A 80 8.19 3.93 7.17
N ALA A 81 9.49 3.90 6.87
CA ALA A 81 10.38 5.04 7.10
C ALA A 81 10.06 6.21 6.17
N VAL A 82 9.81 5.96 4.88
CA VAL A 82 9.39 7.01 3.95
C VAL A 82 8.01 7.57 4.34
N ALA A 83 7.07 6.69 4.71
CA ALA A 83 5.77 7.13 5.22
C ALA A 83 5.90 8.02 6.46
N SER A 84 6.80 7.69 7.39
CA SER A 84 7.11 8.52 8.57
C SER A 84 7.53 9.94 8.17
N GLY A 85 8.41 10.07 7.17
CA GLY A 85 8.84 11.37 6.65
C GLY A 85 7.70 12.16 5.99
N ILE A 86 6.86 11.48 5.20
CA ILE A 86 5.67 12.09 4.57
C ILE A 86 4.70 12.61 5.63
N ILE A 87 4.49 11.87 6.73
CA ILE A 87 3.60 12.26 7.81
C ILE A 87 4.08 13.54 8.50
N GLU A 88 5.38 13.64 8.83
CA GLU A 88 5.92 14.85 9.43
C GLU A 88 5.85 16.05 8.47
N ALA A 89 6.09 15.82 7.18
CA ALA A 89 5.90 16.86 6.16
C ALA A 89 4.43 17.32 6.06
N ILE A 90 3.47 16.39 6.02
CA ILE A 90 2.03 16.68 6.00
C ILE A 90 1.61 17.41 7.27
N LYS A 91 2.13 17.05 8.44
CA LYS A 91 1.83 17.71 9.71
C LYS A 91 2.25 19.18 9.69
N ILE A 92 3.41 19.50 9.13
CA ILE A 92 3.87 20.88 8.93
C ILE A 92 2.94 21.61 7.96
N LEU A 93 2.59 20.98 6.83
CA LEU A 93 1.72 21.58 5.81
C LEU A 93 0.28 21.79 6.31
N ASN A 94 -0.26 20.85 7.10
CA ASN A 94 -1.58 20.95 7.72
C ASN A 94 -1.64 22.17 8.64
N LYS A 95 -0.61 22.40 9.47
CA LYS A 95 -0.50 23.59 10.33
C LYS A 95 -0.46 24.88 9.51
N LYS A 96 0.34 24.91 8.44
CA LYS A 96 0.44 26.09 7.55
C LYS A 96 -0.85 26.40 6.79
N ARG A 97 -1.60 25.38 6.37
CA ARG A 97 -2.81 25.52 5.55
C ARG A 97 -4.11 25.53 6.35
N GLY A 98 -4.08 25.23 7.64
CA GLY A 98 -5.26 25.18 8.50
C GLY A 98 -6.26 24.08 8.17
N LYS A 99 -5.86 23.04 7.41
CA LYS A 99 -6.74 21.89 7.06
C LYS A 99 -5.97 20.59 6.95
N LYS A 100 -6.64 19.46 7.21
CA LYS A 100 -6.09 18.12 6.95
C LYS A 100 -5.92 17.92 5.44
N LEU A 101 -4.72 17.55 5.01
CA LEU A 101 -4.40 17.36 3.60
C LEU A 101 -4.62 15.92 3.13
N HIS A 102 -3.81 14.97 3.62
CA HIS A 102 -3.86 13.58 3.17
C HIS A 102 -3.68 12.61 4.33
N ASP A 103 -4.35 11.46 4.23
CA ASP A 103 -3.95 10.25 4.97
C ASP A 103 -2.77 9.57 4.28
N VAL A 104 -2.02 8.74 5.01
CA VAL A 104 -0.85 8.03 4.50
C VAL A 104 -1.05 6.53 4.67
N ILE A 105 -0.92 5.80 3.56
CA ILE A 105 -1.02 4.35 3.52
C ILE A 105 0.30 3.77 3.02
N VAL A 106 0.83 2.79 3.72
CA VAL A 106 1.88 1.91 3.20
C VAL A 106 1.23 0.63 2.70
N LEU A 107 1.46 0.27 1.44
CA LEU A 107 1.01 -0.98 0.87
C LEU A 107 2.24 -1.84 0.55
N ALA A 108 2.53 -2.81 1.40
CA ALA A 108 3.70 -3.67 1.29
C ALA A 108 3.29 -5.14 1.07
N GLY A 109 4.11 -5.89 0.34
CA GLY A 109 3.98 -7.35 0.29
C GLY A 109 4.46 -7.98 1.59
N ASP A 110 4.27 -9.28 1.71
CA ASP A 110 4.79 -10.11 2.80
C ASP A 110 6.31 -9.96 2.97
N GLY A 111 7.10 -10.03 1.90
CA GLY A 111 8.55 -9.84 1.97
C GLY A 111 8.98 -8.46 2.48
N GLY A 112 8.22 -7.42 2.14
CA GLY A 112 8.43 -6.05 2.63
C GLY A 112 7.90 -5.82 4.06
N THR A 113 7.25 -6.82 4.66
CA THR A 113 6.62 -6.73 5.98
C THR A 113 7.28 -7.67 6.98
N PHE A 114 7.34 -8.96 6.67
CA PHE A 114 7.83 -10.03 7.54
C PHE A 114 9.35 -10.11 7.56
N ASP A 115 10.01 -9.68 6.47
CA ASP A 115 11.45 -9.81 6.29
C ASP A 115 12.12 -8.42 6.26
N ILE A 116 12.49 -7.94 5.07
CA ILE A 116 13.45 -6.82 4.92
C ILE A 116 12.90 -5.48 5.44
N GLY A 117 11.59 -5.27 5.37
CA GLY A 117 10.96 -4.03 5.82
C GLY A 117 10.50 -4.02 7.28
N LEU A 118 10.67 -5.13 8.01
CA LEU A 118 10.21 -5.24 9.40
C LEU A 118 10.85 -4.18 10.30
N GLN A 119 12.14 -3.89 10.11
CA GLN A 119 12.84 -2.88 10.90
C GLN A 119 12.24 -1.47 10.69
N SER A 120 11.93 -1.11 9.45
CA SER A 120 11.35 0.21 9.16
C SER A 120 9.93 0.32 9.71
N LEU A 121 9.14 -0.75 9.61
CA LEU A 121 7.81 -0.85 10.21
C LEU A 121 7.87 -0.71 11.73
N SER A 122 8.70 -1.52 12.39
CA SER A 122 8.88 -1.50 13.84
C SER A 122 9.27 -0.11 14.34
N GLY A 123 10.24 0.54 13.71
CA GLY A 123 10.63 1.91 14.07
C GLY A 123 9.52 2.94 13.85
N ALA A 124 8.69 2.80 12.81
CA ALA A 124 7.58 3.71 12.58
C ALA A 124 6.46 3.56 13.62
N LEU A 125 6.20 2.32 14.07
CA LEU A 125 5.25 2.01 15.14
C LEU A 125 5.75 2.53 16.49
N GLU A 126 7.03 2.35 16.80
CA GLU A 126 7.66 2.88 18.02
C GLU A 126 7.50 4.40 18.15
N ARG A 127 7.66 5.14 17.05
CA ARG A 127 7.45 6.59 17.00
C ARG A 127 5.98 7.03 17.02
N GLY A 128 5.03 6.10 16.96
CA GLY A 128 3.60 6.41 16.97
C GLY A 128 3.12 7.20 15.76
N HIS A 129 3.74 7.02 14.58
CA HIS A 129 3.32 7.72 13.37
C HIS A 129 1.92 7.28 12.93
N ASN A 130 1.03 8.24 12.71
CA ASN A 130 -0.36 7.99 12.30
C ASN A 130 -0.44 7.62 10.80
N MET A 131 -0.25 6.33 10.51
CA MET A 131 -0.42 5.74 9.18
C MET A 131 -1.24 4.46 9.25
N LEU A 132 -1.77 4.06 8.09
CA LEU A 132 -2.25 2.69 7.89
C LEU A 132 -1.16 1.91 7.15
N TYR A 133 -0.64 0.86 7.77
CA TYR A 133 0.27 -0.08 7.12
C TYR A 133 -0.51 -1.34 6.74
N ILE A 134 -0.43 -1.75 5.48
CA ILE A 134 -1.14 -2.91 4.94
C ILE A 134 -0.12 -3.88 4.37
N CYS A 135 -0.15 -5.11 4.87
CA CYS A 135 0.50 -6.25 4.24
C CYS A 135 -0.49 -6.95 3.31
N TYR A 136 -0.23 -6.96 2.00
CA TYR A 136 -0.88 -7.89 1.10
C TYR A 136 -0.09 -9.20 1.11
N ASP A 137 -0.52 -10.13 1.96
CA ASP A 137 0.18 -11.40 2.11
C ASP A 137 -0.16 -12.35 0.95
N ASN A 138 0.84 -12.65 0.14
CA ASN A 138 0.77 -13.67 -0.90
C ASN A 138 1.82 -14.77 -0.67
N GLU A 139 2.36 -14.88 0.54
CA GLU A 139 3.13 -16.01 1.07
C GLU A 139 4.43 -16.37 0.34
N ALA A 140 4.94 -15.49 -0.54
CA ALA A 140 6.25 -15.63 -1.18
C ALA A 140 6.68 -14.31 -1.82
N TYR A 141 7.98 -14.19 -2.13
CA TYR A 141 8.48 -13.14 -3.00
C TYR A 141 8.06 -13.37 -4.46
N MET A 142 6.81 -13.05 -4.77
CA MET A 142 6.20 -13.35 -6.06
C MET A 142 6.91 -12.65 -7.23
N ASN A 143 7.31 -11.39 -7.07
CA ASN A 143 7.88 -10.59 -8.16
C ASN A 143 9.22 -11.12 -8.67
N THR A 144 10.03 -11.66 -7.76
CA THR A 144 11.38 -12.12 -8.07
C THR A 144 11.41 -13.56 -8.56
N GLY A 145 10.28 -14.26 -8.61
CA GLY A 145 10.19 -15.65 -9.06
C GLY A 145 9.73 -16.63 -7.99
N ILE A 146 8.87 -16.20 -7.05
CA ILE A 146 8.25 -17.06 -6.02
C ILE A 146 9.32 -17.66 -5.09
N GLN A 147 10.20 -16.82 -4.54
CA GLN A 147 11.15 -17.24 -3.50
C GLN A 147 10.49 -17.29 -2.13
N ARG A 148 10.99 -18.15 -1.25
CA ARG A 148 10.54 -18.26 0.15
C ARG A 148 10.70 -16.93 0.90
N SER A 149 9.65 -16.51 1.60
CA SER A 149 9.61 -15.38 2.51
C SER A 149 9.32 -15.82 3.95
N GLY A 150 9.41 -14.88 4.90
CA GLY A 150 8.99 -15.08 6.29
C GLY A 150 7.53 -15.53 6.47
N ALA A 151 6.65 -15.24 5.50
CA ALA A 151 5.24 -15.63 5.52
C ALA A 151 4.96 -16.99 4.87
N THR A 152 5.91 -17.56 4.12
CA THR A 152 5.71 -18.83 3.42
C THR A 152 5.36 -19.97 4.39
N PRO A 153 4.22 -20.67 4.21
CA PRO A 153 3.81 -21.79 5.04
C PRO A 153 4.82 -22.94 5.06
N LEU A 154 4.85 -23.68 6.17
CA LEU A 154 5.66 -24.88 6.29
C LEU A 154 5.26 -25.91 5.21
N GLY A 155 6.23 -26.43 4.48
CA GLY A 155 6.02 -27.44 3.44
C GLY A 155 5.58 -26.87 2.08
N ALA A 156 5.43 -25.55 1.95
CA ALA A 156 5.20 -24.93 0.65
C ALA A 156 6.46 -25.02 -0.24
N ALA A 157 6.25 -25.25 -1.53
CA ALA A 157 7.32 -25.27 -2.53
C ALA A 157 7.52 -23.87 -3.13
N THR A 158 8.76 -23.42 -3.15
CA THR A 158 9.20 -22.13 -3.74
C THR A 158 10.40 -22.38 -4.64
N THR A 159 10.76 -21.41 -5.48
CA THR A 159 11.96 -21.48 -6.34
C THR A 159 13.24 -21.29 -5.54
#